data_AF-A0A5N7MJD6-F1
#
_entry.id   AF-A0A5N7MJD6-F1
#
_cell.length_a   1.000
_cell.length_b   1.000
_cell.length_c   1.000
_cell.angle_alpha   90.00
_cell.angle_beta   90.00
_cell.angle_gamma   90.00
#
_symmetry.space_group_name_H-M   'P 1'
#
loop_
_entity.id
_entity.type
_entity.pdbx_description
1 polymer ?
#
loop_
_entity_poly.entity_id
_entity_poly.type
_entity_poly.pdbx_seq_one_letter_code
_entity_poly.pdbx_strand_id
1 'polypeptide(L)'
;MRYPPQILEEIRARLPTSAIVGKRVRLKKAGREWKGLSPFNAEKTPSFYVNDQKQFYHCFSSGKHGDIFTFLMETEGLSFPEAVERLAGEAGVPLPQLSREDRQEEVKRKNLHDVMELAAEFFEASLQGRSGGKAQDYLAGRQLSRETQARFRIGYAPSERYALRDHLAGKGVPVEMMVEAGLVHAGEEGKIPADRFRDRVMFPICDVRGRVIAFGGRAMSADVPAKYLNSPDTPLFNKGRLLYNYHLARQPAHDRGTVIAVEGYVDVISLSVAGFPHAVAPLGTALTEDQLTLLWRLAEEPILCFDGDKAGQRAAYRALDVALPNLMPGKSLRFAMLPDGQDPDDLARAGGSAAVERVLASARPLVDVLWARELEAGPLDTPERRAALERRLRESLTLIRDETLKKYYREDVESRLAALNPDSRANRFNRQGGGSRRDFQRPQPMTPSSRLSVSPLLARSPLFAGGAAESPREAMILCTFLMHPELVQNHVETLADLELEGRPTQMVRSLLLDGAASGEPADLTVMKARLERAGLTPVADRLTALVHPGDRWMLDPHADPLRLEDALRQAITLHRRARTLHSELRAAERALAEEDNEANLAWLREVQNQLSSVEGAEADMDSGGLPGGH
;
A
#
# COMPACT_ATOMS: atom_id res chain seq x y z
N MET A 1 7.46 22.72 20.61
CA MET A 1 7.10 21.76 21.68
C MET A 1 6.32 22.51 22.75
N ARG A 2 5.22 21.93 23.27
CA ARG A 2 4.31 22.52 24.28
C ARG A 2 5.00 22.90 25.61
N TYR A 3 6.16 22.31 25.92
CA TYR A 3 6.93 22.57 27.14
C TYR A 3 8.42 22.80 26.83
N PRO A 4 9.05 23.87 27.33
CA PRO A 4 10.49 24.10 27.20
C PRO A 4 11.31 22.99 27.87
N PRO A 5 12.46 22.57 27.29
CA PRO A 5 13.32 21.55 27.88
C PRO A 5 13.75 21.87 29.32
N GLN A 6 13.95 23.15 29.65
CA GLN A 6 14.36 23.57 31.00
C GLN A 6 13.32 23.21 32.07
N ILE A 7 12.02 23.32 31.75
CA ILE A 7 10.94 23.00 32.69
C ILE A 7 10.88 21.49 32.93
N LEU A 8 11.07 20.69 31.88
CA LEU A 8 11.11 19.22 32.00
C LEU A 8 12.31 18.75 32.82
N GLU A 9 13.45 19.43 32.70
CA GLU A 9 14.62 19.19 33.56
C GLU A 9 14.38 19.62 35.00
N GLU A 10 13.74 20.76 35.23
CA GLU A 10 13.42 21.25 36.58
C GLU A 10 12.49 20.29 37.32
N ILE A 11 11.46 19.77 36.65
CA ILE A 11 10.55 18.76 37.24
C ILE A 11 11.34 17.48 37.60
N ARG A 12 12.23 17.01 36.71
CA ARG A 12 13.09 15.83 36.97
C ARG A 12 14.08 16.06 38.11
N ALA A 13 14.57 17.29 38.27
CA ALA A 13 15.49 17.62 39.36
C ALA A 13 14.81 17.64 40.74
N ARG A 14 13.53 18.04 40.80
CA ARG A 14 12.77 18.15 42.06
C ARG A 14 12.13 16.84 42.51
N LEU A 15 11.82 15.94 41.59
CA LEU A 15 11.12 14.69 41.90
C LEU A 15 12.04 13.48 41.71
N PRO A 16 12.49 12.81 42.79
CA PRO A 16 13.24 11.57 42.65
C PRO A 16 12.36 10.50 42.02
N THR A 17 12.90 9.77 41.03
CA THR A 17 12.17 8.76 40.27
C THR A 17 11.57 7.69 41.19
N SER A 18 12.27 7.30 42.26
CA SER A 18 11.80 6.34 43.26
C SER A 18 10.56 6.81 44.02
N ALA A 19 10.38 8.12 44.23
CA ALA A 19 9.20 8.65 44.91
C ALA A 19 7.97 8.57 44.02
N ILE A 20 8.12 8.84 42.71
CA ILE A 20 7.02 8.73 41.75
C ILE A 20 6.65 7.26 41.52
N VAL A 21 7.65 6.42 41.26
CA VAL A 21 7.42 4.98 41.04
C VAL A 21 6.91 4.31 42.33
N GLY A 22 7.43 4.71 43.49
CA GLY A 22 7.07 4.17 44.80
C GLY A 22 5.59 4.31 45.17
N LYS A 23 4.85 5.23 44.51
CA LYS A 23 3.39 5.36 44.67
C LYS A 23 2.63 4.15 44.15
N ARG A 24 3.20 3.43 43.17
CA ARG A 24 2.54 2.31 42.48
C ARG A 24 3.25 0.99 42.69
N VAL A 25 4.57 1.01 42.81
CA VAL A 25 5.40 -0.17 43.01
C VAL A 25 5.98 -0.15 44.42
N ARG A 26 5.84 -1.26 45.15
CA ARG A 26 6.54 -1.44 46.43
C ARG A 26 8.04 -1.61 46.18
N LEU A 27 8.79 -0.53 46.33
CA LEU A 27 10.24 -0.49 46.16
C LEU A 27 10.97 -0.82 47.47
N LYS A 28 12.05 -1.60 47.35
CA LYS A 28 13.02 -1.87 48.42
C LYS A 28 14.39 -1.35 48.00
N LYS A 29 15.09 -0.69 48.92
CA LYS A 29 16.43 -0.17 48.66
C LYS A 29 17.42 -1.32 48.44
N ALA A 30 18.23 -1.22 47.39
CA ALA A 30 19.25 -2.18 46.99
C ALA A 30 20.54 -1.44 46.62
N GLY A 31 21.34 -1.09 47.63
CA GLY A 31 22.54 -0.28 47.45
C GLY A 31 22.21 1.16 47.05
N ARG A 32 22.66 1.57 45.86
CA ARG A 32 22.42 2.91 45.28
C ARG A 32 21.13 3.00 44.48
N GLU A 33 20.46 1.88 44.26
CA GLU A 33 19.23 1.78 43.48
C GLU A 33 18.09 1.26 44.35
N TRP A 34 16.89 1.30 43.78
CA TRP A 34 15.69 0.70 44.35
C TRP A 34 15.27 -0.47 43.46
N LYS A 35 14.79 -1.56 44.07
CA LYS A 35 14.26 -2.70 43.34
C LYS A 35 12.83 -3.01 43.76
N GLY A 36 12.00 -3.43 42.82
CA GLY A 36 10.60 -3.81 43.03
C GLY A 36 10.16 -4.89 42.05
N LEU A 37 8.92 -5.35 42.23
CA LEU A 37 8.25 -6.16 41.21
C LEU A 37 7.83 -5.26 40.05
N SER A 38 7.85 -5.81 38.84
CA SER A 38 7.42 -5.14 37.62
C SER A 38 5.98 -4.66 37.73
N PRO A 39 5.69 -3.36 37.45
CA PRO A 39 4.33 -2.88 37.28
C PRO A 39 3.72 -3.27 35.93
N PHE A 40 4.52 -3.85 35.03
CA PHE A 40 4.13 -4.16 33.65
C PHE A 40 3.79 -5.63 33.45
N ASN A 41 4.50 -6.51 34.16
CA ASN A 41 4.34 -7.97 34.06
C ASN A 41 4.14 -8.58 35.46
N ALA A 42 3.29 -9.60 35.55
CA ALA A 42 3.10 -10.34 36.80
C ALA A 42 4.29 -11.25 37.06
N GLU A 43 5.11 -10.92 38.06
CA GLU A 43 6.31 -11.69 38.43
C GLU A 43 6.42 -11.91 39.94
N LYS A 44 7.18 -12.95 40.33
CA LYS A 44 7.45 -13.27 41.75
C LYS A 44 8.80 -12.75 42.23
N THR A 45 9.74 -12.51 41.32
CA THR A 45 11.11 -12.04 41.61
C THR A 45 11.27 -10.59 41.16
N PRO A 46 11.83 -9.69 41.99
CA PRO A 46 12.04 -8.29 41.60
C PRO A 46 12.91 -8.13 40.36
N SER A 47 12.36 -7.61 39.26
CA SER A 47 13.10 -7.27 38.04
C SER A 47 13.05 -5.78 37.69
N PHE A 48 12.37 -4.97 38.50
CA PHE A 48 12.20 -3.55 38.26
C PHE A 48 13.18 -2.74 39.10
N TYR A 49 14.03 -1.93 38.45
CA TYR A 49 15.08 -1.15 39.08
C TYR A 49 14.85 0.34 38.85
N VAL A 50 15.09 1.15 39.87
CA VAL A 50 14.98 2.61 39.81
C VAL A 50 16.25 3.24 40.36
N ASN A 51 16.79 4.20 39.64
CA ASN A 51 17.99 4.93 40.01
C ASN A 51 17.69 6.43 40.05
N ASP A 52 17.65 7.00 41.26
CA ASP A 52 17.39 8.43 41.47
C ASP A 52 18.51 9.33 40.98
N GLN A 53 19.77 8.85 40.99
CA GLN A 53 20.90 9.63 40.48
C GLN A 53 20.85 9.75 38.95
N LYS A 54 20.40 8.70 38.27
CA LYS A 54 20.22 8.70 36.81
C LYS A 54 18.85 9.22 36.38
N GLN A 55 17.95 9.48 37.32
CA GLN A 55 16.55 9.85 37.07
C GLN A 55 15.83 8.90 36.11
N PHE A 56 16.03 7.61 36.32
CA PHE A 56 15.67 6.58 35.36
C PHE A 56 15.18 5.31 36.03
N TYR A 57 14.24 4.62 35.38
CA TYR A 57 13.83 3.27 35.72
C TYR A 57 14.14 2.31 34.57
N HIS A 58 14.39 1.04 34.93
CA HIS A 58 14.55 -0.04 33.98
C HIS A 58 13.86 -1.30 34.50
N CYS A 59 13.03 -1.91 33.66
CA CYS A 59 12.38 -3.18 33.95
C CYS A 59 13.01 -4.29 33.12
N PHE A 60 13.71 -5.23 33.77
CA PHE A 60 14.35 -6.33 33.05
C PHE A 60 13.35 -7.38 32.55
N SER A 61 12.16 -7.49 33.14
CA SER A 61 11.13 -8.44 32.66
C SER A 61 10.36 -7.95 31.44
N SER A 62 10.17 -6.63 31.27
CA SER A 62 9.43 -6.07 30.12
C SER A 62 10.31 -5.33 29.12
N GLY A 63 11.59 -5.10 29.44
CA GLY A 63 12.49 -4.23 28.66
C GLY A 63 12.15 -2.73 28.73
N LYS A 64 11.02 -2.37 29.36
CA LYS A 64 10.57 -0.98 29.47
C LYS A 64 11.48 -0.18 30.38
N HIS A 65 11.77 1.04 29.95
CA HIS A 65 12.65 1.94 30.65
C HIS A 65 12.30 3.39 30.32
N GLY A 66 12.72 4.31 31.17
CA GLY A 66 12.44 5.73 30.96
C GLY A 66 12.55 6.54 32.23
N ASP A 67 11.97 7.73 32.20
CA ASP A 67 11.93 8.66 33.31
C ASP A 67 10.55 8.68 34.00
N ILE A 68 10.38 9.63 34.92
CA ILE A 68 9.12 9.85 35.65
C ILE A 68 7.92 10.12 34.74
N PHE A 69 8.10 10.80 33.60
CA PHE A 69 6.99 11.10 32.67
C PHE A 69 6.58 9.82 31.95
N THR A 70 7.57 9.10 31.43
CA THR A 70 7.35 7.84 30.71
C THR A 70 6.71 6.81 31.63
N PHE A 71 7.11 6.78 32.90
CA PHE A 71 6.49 5.90 33.89
C PHE A 71 4.98 6.15 34.07
N LEU A 72 4.56 7.42 34.21
CA LEU A 72 3.14 7.77 34.32
C LEU A 72 2.38 7.47 33.02
N MET A 73 2.98 7.74 31.87
CA MET A 73 2.36 7.42 30.58
C MET A 73 2.12 5.90 30.44
N GLU A 74 3.13 5.09 30.77
CA GLU A 74 3.08 3.64 30.63
C GLU A 74 2.19 2.96 31.68
N THR A 75 2.10 3.51 32.89
CA THR A 75 1.32 2.88 33.97
C THR A 75 -0.09 3.45 34.10
N GLU A 76 -0.28 4.75 33.89
CA GLU A 76 -1.56 5.44 34.09
C GLU A 76 -2.24 5.86 32.79
N GLY A 77 -1.60 5.68 31.63
CA GLY A 77 -2.19 6.05 30.33
C GLY A 77 -2.30 7.56 30.11
N LEU A 78 -1.63 8.36 30.95
CA LEU A 78 -1.57 9.81 30.79
C LEU A 78 -0.90 10.16 29.46
N SER A 79 -1.34 11.24 28.85
CA SER A 79 -0.61 11.84 27.72
C SER A 79 0.63 12.54 28.26
N PHE A 80 1.61 12.80 27.41
CA PHE A 80 2.80 13.54 27.83
C PHE A 80 2.44 14.90 28.48
N PRO A 81 1.53 15.73 27.93
CA PRO A 81 1.05 16.94 28.61
C PRO A 81 0.46 16.73 30.00
N GLU A 82 -0.41 15.75 30.18
CA GLU A 82 -1.02 15.46 31.48
C GLU A 82 0.01 14.95 32.49
N ALA A 83 0.96 14.12 32.04
CA ALA A 83 2.07 13.66 32.87
C ALA A 83 2.94 14.84 33.32
N VAL A 84 3.20 15.79 32.42
CA VAL A 84 3.93 17.03 32.73
C VAL A 84 3.15 17.90 33.71
N GLU A 85 1.85 18.12 33.49
CA GLU A 85 0.99 18.92 34.38
C GLU A 85 0.88 18.32 35.78
N ARG A 86 0.70 17.01 35.88
CA ARG A 86 0.66 16.32 37.17
C ARG A 86 1.99 16.40 37.91
N LEU A 87 3.09 16.06 37.24
CA LEU A 87 4.41 16.09 37.88
C LEU A 87 4.87 17.51 38.19
N ALA A 88 4.51 18.51 37.39
CA ALA A 88 4.77 19.91 37.70
C ALA A 88 4.01 20.36 38.96
N GLY A 89 2.74 19.95 39.11
CA GLY A 89 1.95 20.19 40.32
C GLY A 89 2.57 19.55 41.57
N GLU A 90 3.06 18.31 41.45
CA GLU A 90 3.76 17.63 42.54
C GLU A 90 5.13 18.24 42.86
N ALA A 91 5.85 18.74 41.84
CA ALA A 91 7.15 19.38 41.98
C ALA A 91 7.08 20.86 42.40
N GLY A 92 5.89 21.45 42.41
CA GLY A 92 5.70 22.90 42.58
C GLY A 92 6.40 23.73 41.50
N VAL A 93 6.52 23.19 40.27
CA VAL A 93 7.12 23.89 39.12
C VAL A 93 6.00 24.62 38.37
N PRO A 94 6.06 25.95 38.22
CA PRO A 94 5.06 26.68 37.47
C PRO A 94 5.20 26.35 35.98
N LEU A 95 4.14 25.80 35.39
CA LEU A 95 4.11 25.59 33.94
C LEU A 95 3.84 26.92 33.21
N PRO A 96 4.31 27.06 31.95
CA PRO A 96 3.94 28.19 31.12
C PRO A 96 2.42 28.26 31.04
N GLN A 97 1.85 29.44 31.30
CA GLN A 97 0.42 29.62 31.11
C GLN A 97 0.11 29.37 29.64
N LEU A 98 -0.75 28.38 29.37
CA LEU A 98 -1.35 28.20 28.04
C LEU A 98 -1.83 29.56 27.57
N SER A 99 -1.47 29.92 26.33
CA SER A 99 -2.00 31.13 25.72
C SER A 99 -3.53 31.07 25.77
N ARG A 100 -4.19 32.22 25.71
CA ARG A 100 -5.67 32.25 25.70
C ARG A 100 -6.21 31.40 24.54
N GLU A 101 -5.49 31.36 23.42
CA GLU A 101 -5.77 30.53 22.24
C GLU A 101 -5.61 29.03 22.54
N ASP A 102 -4.48 28.58 23.12
CA ASP A 102 -4.29 27.15 23.42
C ASP A 102 -5.33 26.61 24.42
N ARG A 103 -5.72 27.44 25.40
CA ARG A 103 -6.79 27.10 26.36
C ARG A 103 -8.15 26.99 25.66
N GLN A 104 -8.44 27.90 24.72
CA GLN A 104 -9.66 27.84 23.92
C GLN A 104 -9.68 26.62 23.01
N GLU A 105 -8.56 26.26 22.38
CA GLU A 105 -8.43 25.05 21.57
C GLU A 105 -8.63 23.77 22.39
N GLU A 106 -8.11 23.70 23.62
CA GLU A 106 -8.28 22.53 24.48
C GLU A 106 -9.74 22.36 24.94
N VAL A 107 -10.40 23.46 25.33
CA VAL A 107 -11.84 23.45 25.64
C VAL A 107 -12.65 23.04 24.42
N LYS A 108 -12.31 23.58 23.24
CA LYS A 108 -12.95 23.23 21.97
C LYS A 108 -12.78 21.75 21.63
N ARG A 109 -11.58 21.19 21.83
CA ARG A 109 -11.31 19.75 21.64
C ARG A 109 -12.08 18.87 22.62
N LYS A 110 -12.20 19.27 23.90
CA LYS A 110 -13.04 18.55 24.87
C LYS A 110 -14.50 18.54 24.41
N ASN A 111 -15.03 19.68 23.97
CA ASN A 111 -16.38 19.78 23.43
C ASN A 111 -16.56 18.90 22.18
N LEU A 112 -15.58 18.81 21.28
CA LEU A 112 -15.65 17.94 20.11
C LEU A 112 -15.69 16.46 20.49
N HIS A 113 -14.94 16.02 21.51
CA HIS A 113 -15.04 14.64 22.00
C HIS A 113 -16.44 14.33 22.54
N ASP A 114 -17.05 15.26 23.29
CA ASP A 114 -18.40 15.10 23.81
C ASP A 114 -19.43 15.00 22.66
N VAL A 115 -19.27 15.79 21.60
CA VAL A 115 -20.10 15.70 20.39
C VAL A 115 -19.93 14.34 19.69
N MET A 116 -18.71 13.82 19.59
CA MET A 116 -18.47 12.49 19.00
C MET A 116 -19.08 11.37 19.83
N GLU A 117 -19.06 11.49 21.16
CA GLU A 117 -19.70 10.54 22.06
C GLU A 117 -21.22 10.54 21.89
N LEU A 118 -21.85 11.72 21.88
CA LEU A 118 -23.29 11.85 21.61
C LEU A 118 -23.68 11.24 20.26
N ALA A 119 -22.85 11.41 19.23
CA ALA A 119 -23.09 10.80 17.92
C ALA A 119 -22.96 9.28 17.95
N ALA A 120 -21.99 8.74 18.68
CA ALA A 120 -21.83 7.29 18.85
C ALA A 120 -23.05 6.68 19.57
N GLU A 121 -23.47 7.27 20.69
CA GLU A 121 -24.68 6.86 21.42
C GLU A 121 -25.93 6.89 20.52
N PHE A 122 -26.09 7.93 19.70
CA PHE A 122 -27.18 8.04 18.74
C PHE A 122 -27.18 6.89 17.73
N PHE A 123 -26.02 6.56 17.15
CA PHE A 123 -25.92 5.48 16.17
C PHE A 123 -26.14 4.09 16.81
N GLU A 124 -25.61 3.85 18.00
CA GLU A 124 -25.84 2.62 18.76
C GLU A 124 -27.34 2.45 19.07
N ALA A 125 -28.00 3.50 19.55
CA ALA A 125 -29.43 3.49 19.82
C ALA A 125 -30.25 3.30 18.54
N SER A 126 -29.85 3.92 17.43
CA SER A 126 -30.50 3.78 16.13
C SER A 126 -30.41 2.35 15.59
N LEU A 127 -29.28 1.67 15.80
CA LEU A 127 -29.13 0.25 15.44
C LEU A 127 -30.08 -0.64 16.23
N GLN A 128 -30.28 -0.36 17.52
CA GLN A 128 -31.21 -1.13 18.38
C GLN A 128 -32.68 -0.73 18.19
N GLY A 129 -32.94 0.42 17.56
CA GLY A 129 -34.27 0.96 17.33
C GLY A 129 -34.99 0.39 16.11
N ARG A 130 -36.17 0.95 15.82
CA ARG A 130 -37.05 0.50 14.72
C ARG A 130 -36.43 0.66 13.33
N SER A 131 -35.58 1.67 13.13
CA SER A 131 -34.92 1.92 11.84
C SER A 131 -33.74 0.98 11.58
N GLY A 132 -33.22 0.30 12.60
CA GLY A 132 -32.03 -0.54 12.52
C GLY A 132 -32.24 -1.96 12.00
N GLY A 133 -33.48 -2.40 11.75
CA GLY A 133 -33.78 -3.80 11.41
C GLY A 133 -32.93 -4.37 10.26
N LYS A 134 -32.85 -3.67 9.12
CA LYS A 134 -32.01 -4.09 7.98
C LYS A 134 -30.52 -4.17 8.34
N ALA A 135 -30.03 -3.24 9.15
CA ALA A 135 -28.64 -3.23 9.61
C ALA A 135 -28.35 -4.39 10.57
N GLN A 136 -29.30 -4.72 11.44
CA GLN A 136 -29.22 -5.90 12.31
C GLN A 136 -29.18 -7.19 11.49
N ASP A 137 -30.02 -7.33 10.47
CA ASP A 137 -30.04 -8.50 9.58
C ASP A 137 -28.70 -8.66 8.86
N TYR A 138 -28.14 -7.57 8.34
CA TYR A 138 -26.82 -7.56 7.73
C TYR A 138 -25.72 -8.01 8.71
N LEU A 139 -25.69 -7.44 9.93
CA LEU A 139 -24.71 -7.79 10.95
C LEU A 139 -24.86 -9.26 11.40
N ALA A 140 -26.10 -9.75 11.50
CA ALA A 140 -26.38 -11.15 11.79
C ALA A 140 -25.88 -12.09 10.69
N GLY A 141 -26.06 -11.72 9.41
CA GLY A 141 -25.49 -12.45 8.27
C GLY A 141 -23.95 -12.52 8.29
N ARG A 142 -23.30 -11.51 8.88
CA ARG A 142 -21.85 -11.47 9.15
C ARG A 142 -21.45 -12.09 10.49
N GLN A 143 -22.38 -12.74 11.20
CA GLN A 143 -22.16 -13.37 12.51
C GLN A 143 -21.63 -12.41 13.59
N LEU A 144 -21.93 -11.11 13.47
CA LEU A 144 -21.54 -10.09 14.43
C LEU A 144 -22.60 -10.01 15.54
N SER A 145 -22.37 -10.77 16.60
CA SER A 145 -23.28 -10.87 17.76
C SER A 145 -23.56 -9.51 18.42
N ARG A 146 -24.63 -9.41 19.21
CA ARG A 146 -24.93 -8.20 20.00
C ARG A 146 -23.80 -7.83 20.97
N GLU A 147 -23.11 -8.82 21.54
CA GLU A 147 -21.95 -8.58 22.40
C GLU A 147 -20.80 -7.96 21.60
N THR A 148 -20.53 -8.48 20.40
CA THR A 148 -19.54 -7.91 19.48
C THR A 148 -19.91 -6.48 19.08
N GLN A 149 -21.19 -6.25 18.75
CA GLN A 149 -21.70 -4.92 18.43
C GLN A 149 -21.46 -3.94 19.58
N ALA A 150 -21.77 -4.33 20.82
CA ALA A 150 -21.52 -3.49 21.99
C ALA A 150 -20.03 -3.25 22.23
N ARG A 151 -19.19 -4.30 22.14
CA ARG A 151 -17.73 -4.20 22.34
C ARG A 151 -17.06 -3.23 21.37
N PHE A 152 -17.50 -3.22 20.11
CA PHE A 152 -16.97 -2.33 19.07
C PHE A 152 -17.83 -1.08 18.86
N ARG A 153 -18.86 -0.88 19.68
CA ARG A 153 -19.83 0.23 19.61
C ARG A 153 -20.43 0.41 18.20
N ILE A 154 -20.72 -0.70 17.52
CA ILE A 154 -21.30 -0.69 16.18
C ILE A 154 -22.67 -0.03 16.25
N GLY A 155 -22.92 0.91 15.34
CA GLY A 155 -24.18 1.63 15.25
C GLY A 155 -24.77 1.61 13.84
N TYR A 156 -25.84 2.38 13.65
CA TYR A 156 -26.49 2.57 12.36
C TYR A 156 -26.86 4.04 12.17
N ALA A 157 -26.45 4.62 11.04
CA ALA A 157 -26.88 5.93 10.59
C ALA A 157 -28.19 5.76 9.80
N PRO A 158 -29.32 6.31 10.28
CA PRO A 158 -30.60 6.23 9.59
C PRO A 158 -30.54 6.83 8.17
N SER A 159 -31.53 6.48 7.35
CA SER A 159 -31.61 6.94 5.96
C SER A 159 -32.00 8.43 5.84
N GLU A 160 -32.64 8.96 6.87
CA GLU A 160 -33.17 10.30 6.96
C GLU A 160 -32.05 11.35 6.87
N ARG A 161 -32.33 12.45 6.17
CA ARG A 161 -31.29 13.42 5.77
C ARG A 161 -30.68 14.22 6.92
N TYR A 162 -31.40 14.34 8.03
CA TYR A 162 -31.08 15.23 9.15
C TYR A 162 -31.18 14.56 10.52
N ALA A 163 -31.24 13.22 10.57
CA ALA A 163 -31.52 12.46 11.79
C ALA A 163 -30.53 12.76 12.92
N LEU A 164 -29.23 12.69 12.60
CA LEU A 164 -28.16 12.98 13.55
C LEU A 164 -28.10 14.46 13.87
N ARG A 165 -28.18 15.33 12.85
CA ARG A 165 -28.18 16.78 13.05
C ARG A 165 -29.28 17.22 14.02
N ASP A 166 -30.51 16.76 13.82
CA ASP A 166 -31.65 17.13 14.65
C ASP A 166 -31.51 16.57 16.07
N HIS A 167 -30.98 15.36 16.19
CA HIS A 167 -30.65 14.77 17.50
C HIS A 167 -29.63 15.62 18.26
N LEU A 168 -28.51 15.98 17.63
CA LEU A 168 -27.45 16.79 18.23
C LEU A 168 -27.93 18.22 18.54
N ALA A 169 -28.73 18.82 17.66
CA ALA A 169 -29.34 20.12 17.90
C ALA A 169 -30.28 20.08 19.13
N GLY A 170 -31.06 19.00 19.28
CA GLY A 170 -31.89 18.76 20.46
C GLY A 170 -31.10 18.58 21.76
N LYS A 171 -29.79 18.27 21.66
CA LYS A 171 -28.84 18.21 22.79
C LYS A 171 -28.08 19.52 23.00
N GLY A 172 -28.42 20.59 22.25
CA GLY A 172 -27.79 21.89 22.37
C GLY A 172 -26.43 22.01 21.68
N VAL A 173 -26.09 21.07 20.78
CA VAL A 173 -24.85 21.14 19.99
C VAL A 173 -25.05 22.13 18.84
N PRO A 174 -24.18 23.16 18.69
CA PRO A 174 -24.21 24.07 17.54
C PRO A 174 -23.79 23.37 16.24
N VAL A 175 -24.37 23.78 15.12
CA VAL A 175 -24.11 23.18 13.80
C VAL A 175 -22.64 23.28 13.40
N GLU A 176 -21.97 24.36 13.77
CA GLU A 176 -20.55 24.59 13.48
C GLU A 176 -19.67 23.49 14.09
N MET A 177 -20.00 23.05 15.31
CA MET A 177 -19.30 21.94 15.96
C MET A 177 -19.59 20.60 15.28
N MET A 178 -20.81 20.39 14.76
CA MET A 178 -21.14 19.17 14.01
C MET A 178 -20.37 19.08 12.68
N VAL A 179 -20.20 20.23 12.01
CA VAL A 179 -19.41 20.35 10.78
C VAL A 179 -17.93 20.13 11.07
N GLU A 180 -17.39 20.77 12.11
CA GLU A 180 -15.99 20.62 12.51
C GLU A 180 -15.65 19.19 12.97
N ALA A 181 -16.60 18.50 13.60
CA ALA A 181 -16.50 17.08 13.93
C ALA A 181 -16.62 16.15 12.70
N GLY A 182 -16.93 16.70 11.52
CA GLY A 182 -17.08 15.93 10.27
C GLY A 182 -18.34 15.07 10.21
N LEU A 183 -19.34 15.35 11.07
CA LEU A 183 -20.61 14.61 11.16
C LEU A 183 -21.67 15.15 10.19
N VAL A 184 -21.60 16.44 9.87
CA VAL A 184 -22.56 17.17 9.04
C VAL A 184 -21.80 17.87 7.90
N HIS A 185 -22.38 17.85 6.69
CA HIS A 185 -21.92 18.71 5.60
C HIS A 185 -22.48 20.12 5.77
N ALA A 186 -21.61 21.12 5.70
CA ALA A 186 -21.99 22.52 5.78
C ALA A 186 -22.97 22.96 4.66
N GLY A 187 -22.98 22.24 3.53
CA GLY A 187 -23.77 22.61 2.35
C GLY A 187 -23.15 23.79 1.57
N GLU A 188 -23.68 24.08 0.38
CA GLU A 188 -23.42 25.35 -0.30
C GLU A 188 -24.26 26.46 0.36
N GLU A 189 -23.88 27.72 0.14
CA GLU A 189 -24.57 28.89 0.70
C GLU A 189 -26.09 28.82 0.47
N GLY A 190 -26.88 28.89 1.55
CA GLY A 190 -28.35 28.79 1.52
C GLY A 190 -28.94 27.36 1.55
N LYS A 191 -28.12 26.30 1.50
CA LYS A 191 -28.60 24.92 1.68
C LYS A 191 -28.56 24.50 3.14
N ILE A 192 -29.58 23.75 3.55
CA ILE A 192 -29.69 23.19 4.89
C ILE A 192 -28.56 22.16 5.12
N PRO A 193 -27.74 22.31 6.19
CA PRO A 193 -26.73 21.33 6.56
C PRO A 193 -27.33 19.95 6.79
N ALA A 194 -26.66 18.92 6.28
CA ALA A 194 -27.18 17.55 6.21
C ALA A 194 -26.18 16.52 6.71
N ASP A 195 -26.70 15.42 7.24
CA ASP A 195 -25.89 14.34 7.82
C ASP A 195 -24.92 13.79 6.78
N ARG A 196 -23.67 13.57 7.20
CA ARG A 196 -22.65 12.96 6.33
C ARG A 196 -22.91 11.49 6.08
N PHE A 197 -23.25 10.77 7.14
CA PHE A 197 -23.54 9.34 7.10
C PHE A 197 -25.04 9.14 7.05
N ARG A 198 -25.51 8.39 6.06
CA ARG A 198 -26.92 8.04 5.88
C ARG A 198 -27.02 6.62 5.33
N ASP A 199 -27.97 5.86 5.84
CA ASP A 199 -28.21 4.46 5.47
C ASP A 199 -26.91 3.62 5.50
N ARG A 200 -26.21 3.71 6.64
CA ARG A 200 -24.88 3.09 6.83
C ARG A 200 -24.76 2.40 8.17
N VAL A 201 -24.14 1.22 8.19
CA VAL A 201 -23.62 0.63 9.44
C VAL A 201 -22.38 1.41 9.84
N MET A 202 -22.35 1.83 11.10
CA MET A 202 -21.36 2.75 11.64
C MET A 202 -20.34 2.01 12.50
N PHE A 203 -19.06 2.28 12.25
CA PHE A 203 -17.91 1.74 12.95
C PHE A 203 -17.14 2.91 13.59
N PRO A 204 -17.27 3.14 14.91
CA PRO A 204 -16.55 4.20 15.58
C PRO A 204 -15.04 3.98 15.53
N ILE A 205 -14.30 5.04 15.22
CA ILE A 205 -12.84 5.06 15.23
C ILE A 205 -12.41 5.80 16.49
N CYS A 206 -11.60 5.14 17.31
CA CYS A 206 -11.17 5.68 18.59
C CYS A 206 -9.69 6.11 18.60
N ASP A 207 -9.37 7.06 19.48
CA ASP A 207 -8.00 7.39 19.83
C ASP A 207 -7.32 6.29 20.65
N VAL A 208 -6.06 6.50 21.04
CA VAL A 208 -5.27 5.56 21.85
C VAL A 208 -5.85 5.28 23.25
N ARG A 209 -6.84 6.05 23.69
CA ARG A 209 -7.55 5.90 24.98
C ARG A 209 -8.94 5.28 24.82
N GLY A 210 -9.37 5.00 23.60
CA GLY A 210 -10.69 4.46 23.33
C GLY A 210 -11.80 5.51 23.23
N ARG A 211 -11.48 6.81 23.16
CA ARG A 211 -12.48 7.86 22.93
C ARG A 211 -12.79 7.95 21.44
N VAL A 212 -14.06 8.07 21.08
CA VAL A 212 -14.48 8.20 19.68
C VAL A 212 -13.99 9.54 19.11
N ILE A 213 -13.36 9.47 17.94
CA ILE A 213 -12.77 10.64 17.24
C ILE A 213 -13.16 10.72 15.76
N ALA A 214 -13.68 9.63 15.19
CA ALA A 214 -14.21 9.59 13.83
C ALA A 214 -15.13 8.38 13.65
N PHE A 215 -15.73 8.24 12.46
CA PHE A 215 -16.52 7.07 12.08
C PHE A 215 -16.12 6.56 10.70
N GLY A 216 -16.13 5.25 10.54
CA GLY A 216 -16.28 4.58 9.25
C GLY A 216 -17.73 4.15 9.05
N GLY A 217 -18.24 4.16 7.82
CA GLY A 217 -19.62 3.86 7.51
C GLY A 217 -19.76 2.98 6.27
N ARG A 218 -20.33 1.78 6.42
CA ARG A 218 -20.63 0.87 5.31
C ARG A 218 -22.03 1.10 4.79
N ALA A 219 -22.19 1.35 3.49
CA ALA A 219 -23.49 1.51 2.84
C ALA A 219 -24.33 0.24 2.96
N MET A 220 -25.63 0.41 3.18
CA MET A 220 -26.60 -0.70 3.17
C MET A 220 -27.09 -1.01 1.76
N SER A 221 -27.24 0.01 0.91
CA SER A 221 -27.56 -0.16 -0.52
C SER A 221 -26.30 -0.29 -1.37
N ALA A 222 -26.37 -1.17 -2.38
CA ALA A 222 -25.34 -1.36 -3.39
C ALA A 222 -25.29 -0.22 -4.43
N ASP A 223 -26.37 0.57 -4.55
CA ASP A 223 -26.48 1.66 -5.53
C ASP A 223 -25.71 2.92 -5.11
N VAL A 224 -25.16 2.93 -3.89
CA VAL A 224 -24.38 4.05 -3.37
C VAL A 224 -22.95 3.97 -3.90
N PRO A 225 -22.39 5.02 -4.53
CA PRO A 225 -21.09 4.96 -5.22
C PRO A 225 -19.92 4.50 -4.34
N ALA A 226 -19.98 4.77 -3.03
CA ALA A 226 -18.94 4.39 -2.07
C ALA A 226 -19.47 3.37 -1.06
N LYS A 227 -19.06 2.10 -1.22
CA LYS A 227 -19.36 1.00 -0.29
C LYS A 227 -18.94 1.33 1.15
N TYR A 228 -17.77 1.92 1.34
CA TYR A 228 -17.27 2.43 2.62
C TYR A 228 -16.98 3.92 2.54
N LEU A 229 -17.31 4.65 3.60
CA LEU A 229 -17.05 6.10 3.74
C LEU A 229 -16.46 6.36 5.12
N ASN A 230 -15.38 7.13 5.17
CA ASN A 230 -14.79 7.57 6.44
C ASN A 230 -15.09 9.05 6.69
N SER A 231 -15.07 9.44 7.97
CA SER A 231 -15.01 10.85 8.36
C SER A 231 -13.87 11.55 7.61
N PRO A 232 -14.03 12.84 7.25
CA PRO A 232 -12.92 13.64 6.74
C PRO A 232 -11.90 13.86 7.87
N ASP A 233 -10.71 14.36 7.54
CA ASP A 233 -9.76 14.79 8.57
C ASP A 233 -10.36 15.95 9.39
N THR A 234 -10.17 15.92 10.70
CA THR A 234 -10.69 16.88 11.68
C THR A 234 -9.61 17.23 12.71
N PRO A 235 -9.83 18.20 13.62
CA PRO A 235 -8.89 18.46 14.73
C PRO A 235 -8.65 17.26 15.67
N LEU A 236 -9.54 16.26 15.66
CA LEU A 236 -9.44 15.02 16.44
C LEU A 236 -8.94 13.82 15.62
N PHE A 237 -9.09 13.86 14.29
CA PHE A 237 -8.90 12.71 13.42
C PHE A 237 -7.98 13.01 12.24
N ASN A 238 -6.92 12.23 12.11
CA ASN A 238 -6.08 12.20 10.92
C ASN A 238 -5.96 10.76 10.41
N LYS A 239 -6.53 10.51 9.23
CA LYS A 239 -6.63 9.18 8.63
C LYS A 239 -5.27 8.49 8.47
N GLY A 240 -4.24 9.25 8.09
CA GLY A 240 -2.89 8.73 7.82
C GLY A 240 -2.06 8.44 9.06
N ARG A 241 -2.55 8.75 10.26
CA ARG A 241 -1.80 8.64 11.53
C ARG A 241 -2.45 7.73 12.55
N LEU A 242 -3.45 6.98 12.14
CA LEU A 242 -4.27 6.14 13.01
C LEU A 242 -4.51 4.78 12.36
N LEU A 243 -4.71 3.80 13.21
CA LEU A 243 -5.12 2.44 12.86
C LEU A 243 -6.44 2.17 13.58
N TYR A 244 -7.42 1.62 12.86
CA TYR A 244 -8.63 1.11 13.47
C TYR A 244 -8.29 0.04 14.52
N ASN A 245 -9.05 0.02 15.62
CA ASN A 245 -8.90 -0.93 16.72
C ASN A 245 -7.56 -0.88 17.50
N TYR A 246 -6.69 0.12 17.25
CA TYR A 246 -5.38 0.23 17.92
C TYR A 246 -5.47 0.16 19.45
N HIS A 247 -6.43 0.86 20.06
CA HIS A 247 -6.60 0.92 21.51
C HIS A 247 -6.95 -0.43 22.16
N LEU A 248 -7.77 -1.27 21.50
CA LEU A 248 -8.10 -2.61 21.98
C LEU A 248 -7.01 -3.63 21.62
N ALA A 249 -6.34 -3.44 20.48
CA ALA A 249 -5.31 -4.35 19.99
C ALA A 249 -3.98 -4.23 20.74
N ARG A 250 -3.71 -3.08 21.40
CA ARG A 250 -2.39 -2.80 22.01
C ARG A 250 -1.95 -3.84 23.04
N GLN A 251 -2.81 -4.14 24.02
CA GLN A 251 -2.47 -5.11 25.07
C GLN A 251 -2.34 -6.53 24.50
N PRO A 252 -3.31 -7.04 23.72
CA PRO A 252 -3.17 -8.37 23.12
C PRO A 252 -1.99 -8.50 22.15
N ALA A 253 -1.63 -7.44 21.42
CA ALA A 253 -0.47 -7.45 20.54
C ALA A 253 0.84 -7.58 21.34
N HIS A 254 0.93 -6.87 22.46
CA HIS A 254 2.05 -7.00 23.40
C HIS A 254 2.14 -8.41 23.98
N ASP A 255 1.02 -8.95 24.49
CA ASP A 255 0.97 -10.27 25.12
C ASP A 255 1.35 -11.40 24.15
N ARG A 256 1.02 -11.23 22.85
CA ARG A 256 1.34 -12.20 21.80
C ARG A 256 2.65 -11.93 21.07
N GLY A 257 3.27 -10.77 21.28
CA GLY A 257 4.47 -10.34 20.56
C GLY A 257 4.25 -10.08 19.06
N THR A 258 3.01 -9.94 18.60
CA THR A 258 2.66 -9.74 17.18
C THR A 258 1.39 -8.92 17.02
N VAL A 259 1.22 -8.28 15.87
CA VAL A 259 0.02 -7.54 15.47
C VAL A 259 -0.33 -7.93 14.03
N ILE A 260 -1.63 -8.06 13.75
CA ILE A 260 -2.13 -8.39 12.41
C ILE A 260 -2.76 -7.13 11.83
N ALA A 261 -2.31 -6.67 10.66
CA ALA A 261 -2.96 -5.59 9.93
C ALA A 261 -3.74 -6.18 8.74
N VAL A 262 -5.03 -5.88 8.67
CA VAL A 262 -5.95 -6.26 7.58
C VAL A 262 -6.49 -5.01 6.89
N GLU A 263 -7.27 -5.19 5.82
CA GLU A 263 -7.74 -4.08 4.98
C GLU A 263 -8.94 -3.31 5.56
N GLY A 264 -9.88 -3.99 6.22
CA GLY A 264 -11.17 -3.41 6.61
C GLY A 264 -11.56 -3.51 8.08
N TYR A 265 -12.61 -2.76 8.44
CA TYR A 265 -13.22 -2.78 9.78
C TYR A 265 -13.79 -4.14 10.15
N VAL A 266 -14.52 -4.73 9.21
CA VAL A 266 -15.20 -6.02 9.42
C VAL A 266 -14.16 -7.11 9.64
N ASP A 267 -13.09 -7.12 8.84
CA ASP A 267 -11.97 -8.05 8.97
C ASP A 267 -11.35 -8.01 10.37
N VAL A 268 -11.10 -6.80 10.91
CA VAL A 268 -10.59 -6.64 12.27
C VAL A 268 -11.54 -7.21 13.32
N ILE A 269 -12.83 -6.92 13.18
CA ILE A 269 -13.85 -7.38 14.13
C ILE A 269 -13.97 -8.91 14.06
N SER A 270 -14.04 -9.48 12.86
CA SER A 270 -14.17 -10.91 12.63
C SER A 270 -12.93 -11.68 13.12
N LEU A 271 -11.72 -11.17 12.87
CA LEU A 271 -10.50 -11.74 13.45
C LEU A 271 -10.49 -11.64 14.98
N SER A 272 -10.94 -10.52 15.56
CA SER A 272 -11.04 -10.36 17.01
C SER A 272 -12.00 -11.36 17.64
N VAL A 273 -13.14 -11.61 17.00
CA VAL A 273 -14.11 -12.65 17.41
C VAL A 273 -13.53 -14.04 17.25
N ALA A 274 -12.73 -14.28 16.20
CA ALA A 274 -12.05 -15.56 15.96
C ALA A 274 -10.83 -15.81 16.88
N GLY A 275 -10.58 -14.98 17.90
CA GLY A 275 -9.51 -15.17 18.88
C GLY A 275 -8.21 -14.42 18.58
N PHE A 276 -8.23 -13.52 17.60
CA PHE A 276 -7.11 -12.65 17.21
C PHE A 276 -7.40 -11.18 17.54
N PRO A 277 -7.56 -10.80 18.83
CA PRO A 277 -7.95 -9.44 19.23
C PRO A 277 -6.85 -8.38 19.00
N HIS A 278 -5.68 -8.78 18.50
CA HIS A 278 -4.55 -7.94 18.12
C HIS A 278 -4.59 -7.56 16.63
N ALA A 279 -5.77 -7.66 15.99
CA ALA A 279 -5.99 -7.19 14.63
C ALA A 279 -6.25 -5.68 14.59
N VAL A 280 -5.69 -5.00 13.58
CA VAL A 280 -5.88 -3.57 13.29
C VAL A 280 -6.07 -3.36 11.80
N ALA A 281 -6.57 -2.20 11.39
CA ALA A 281 -6.67 -1.87 9.96
C ALA A 281 -6.25 -0.41 9.68
N PRO A 282 -5.51 -0.15 8.59
CA PRO A 282 -5.36 1.19 8.06
C PRO A 282 -6.74 1.78 7.73
N LEU A 283 -6.87 3.09 7.90
CA LEU A 283 -8.15 3.78 7.65
C LEU A 283 -8.28 4.25 6.20
N GLY A 284 -7.33 3.90 5.32
CA GLY A 284 -7.25 4.35 3.92
C GLY A 284 -6.85 3.26 2.94
N THR A 285 -6.65 3.65 1.68
CA THR A 285 -6.38 2.74 0.56
C THR A 285 -4.96 2.17 0.52
N ALA A 286 -4.04 2.80 1.25
CA ALA A 286 -2.66 2.36 1.37
C ALA A 286 -2.14 2.64 2.79
N LEU A 287 -1.21 1.80 3.24
CA LEU A 287 -0.46 1.98 4.47
C LEU A 287 0.45 3.21 4.36
N THR A 288 0.49 4.05 5.38
CA THR A 288 1.40 5.21 5.46
C THR A 288 2.64 4.92 6.32
N GLU A 289 3.68 5.75 6.22
CA GLU A 289 4.87 5.67 7.09
C GLU A 289 4.52 5.87 8.58
N ASP A 290 3.60 6.79 8.88
CA ASP A 290 3.12 7.04 10.24
C ASP A 290 2.38 5.81 10.80
N GLN A 291 1.56 5.14 9.98
CA GLN A 291 0.88 3.89 10.36
C GLN A 291 1.86 2.72 10.51
N LEU A 292 2.86 2.61 9.63
CA LEU A 292 3.94 1.62 9.76
C LEU A 292 4.67 1.79 11.09
N THR A 293 4.97 3.04 11.47
CA THR A 293 5.58 3.37 12.76
C THR A 293 4.68 2.93 13.93
N LEU A 294 3.36 3.09 13.83
CA LEU A 294 2.42 2.59 14.84
C LEU A 294 2.42 1.06 14.93
N LEU A 295 2.44 0.35 13.80
CA LEU A 295 2.54 -1.12 13.80
C LEU A 295 3.81 -1.58 14.51
N TRP A 296 4.94 -0.93 14.23
CA TRP A 296 6.23 -1.24 14.86
C TRP A 296 6.34 -0.92 16.35
N ARG A 297 5.44 -0.09 16.88
CA ARG A 297 5.28 0.10 18.33
C ARG A 297 4.54 -1.06 18.99
N LEU A 298 3.69 -1.77 18.24
CA LEU A 298 2.93 -2.91 18.74
C LEU A 298 3.73 -4.22 18.65
N ALA A 299 4.47 -4.42 17.57
CA ALA A 299 5.29 -5.61 17.36
C ALA A 299 6.54 -5.30 16.51
N GLU A 300 7.58 -6.09 16.66
CA GLU A 300 8.81 -5.98 15.86
C GLU A 300 8.62 -6.43 14.41
N GLU A 301 7.81 -7.49 14.21
CA GLU A 301 7.47 -8.03 12.90
C GLU A 301 5.94 -8.18 12.73
N PRO A 302 5.20 -7.07 12.50
CA PRO A 302 3.79 -7.10 12.16
C PRO A 302 3.49 -8.00 10.95
N ILE A 303 2.34 -8.70 11.00
CA ILE A 303 1.83 -9.48 9.87
C ILE A 303 0.81 -8.62 9.12
N LEU A 304 1.12 -8.28 7.87
CA LEU A 304 0.16 -7.69 6.94
C LEU A 304 -0.59 -8.82 6.24
N CYS A 305 -1.89 -8.91 6.46
CA CYS A 305 -2.77 -9.94 5.90
C CYS A 305 -3.68 -9.30 4.84
N PHE A 306 -3.48 -9.72 3.59
CA PHE A 306 -4.17 -9.19 2.43
C PHE A 306 -5.11 -10.23 1.80
N ASP A 307 -6.12 -9.73 1.10
CA ASP A 307 -7.05 -10.55 0.34
C ASP A 307 -6.31 -11.37 -0.72
N GLY A 308 -6.86 -12.56 -1.05
CA GLY A 308 -6.23 -13.50 -1.98
C GLY A 308 -6.29 -13.10 -3.46
N ASP A 309 -6.59 -11.84 -3.77
CA ASP A 309 -6.78 -11.37 -5.13
C ASP A 309 -5.62 -10.47 -5.63
N LYS A 310 -5.71 -10.03 -6.89
CA LYS A 310 -4.73 -9.12 -7.49
C LYS A 310 -4.72 -7.73 -6.84
N ALA A 311 -5.79 -7.31 -6.17
CA ALA A 311 -5.83 -6.04 -5.46
C ALA A 311 -5.03 -6.13 -4.16
N GLY A 312 -5.23 -7.20 -3.38
CA GLY A 312 -4.46 -7.54 -2.18
C GLY A 312 -2.97 -7.70 -2.48
N GLN A 313 -2.62 -8.38 -3.58
CA GLN A 313 -1.21 -8.49 -4.01
C GLN A 313 -0.59 -7.12 -4.31
N ARG A 314 -1.30 -6.24 -5.03
CA ARG A 314 -0.84 -4.87 -5.28
C ARG A 314 -0.73 -4.06 -4.00
N ALA A 315 -1.62 -4.28 -3.03
CA ALA A 315 -1.56 -3.64 -1.72
C ALA A 315 -0.33 -4.10 -0.92
N ALA A 316 0.01 -5.39 -0.96
CA ALA A 316 1.23 -5.94 -0.37
C ALA A 316 2.48 -5.28 -0.96
N TYR A 317 2.55 -5.09 -2.28
CA TYR A 317 3.68 -4.41 -2.92
C TYR A 317 3.79 -2.93 -2.54
N ARG A 318 2.66 -2.21 -2.46
CA ARG A 318 2.67 -0.83 -1.96
C ARG A 318 3.17 -0.74 -0.52
N ALA A 319 2.75 -1.67 0.34
CA ALA A 319 3.22 -1.72 1.72
C ALA A 319 4.73 -2.02 1.80
N LEU A 320 5.24 -2.85 0.89
CA LEU A 320 6.66 -3.13 0.75
C LEU A 320 7.46 -1.87 0.38
N ASP A 321 6.97 -1.08 -0.57
CA ASP A 321 7.62 0.18 -0.99
C ASP A 321 7.65 1.23 0.14
N VAL A 322 6.61 1.27 0.97
CA VAL A 322 6.57 2.12 2.18
C VAL A 322 7.52 1.61 3.27
N ALA A 323 7.70 0.29 3.38
CA ALA A 323 8.51 -0.31 4.42
C ALA A 323 10.01 -0.25 4.15
N LEU A 324 10.46 -0.51 2.91
CA LEU A 324 11.88 -0.61 2.56
C LEU A 324 12.72 0.59 3.07
N PRO A 325 12.32 1.87 2.89
CA PRO A 325 13.10 3.01 3.37
C PRO A 325 13.17 3.14 4.89
N ASN A 326 12.25 2.51 5.59
CA ASN A 326 12.04 2.67 7.02
C ASN A 326 12.51 1.46 7.84
N LEU A 327 13.01 0.40 7.19
CA LEU A 327 13.54 -0.80 7.86
C LEU A 327 14.70 -0.46 8.80
N MET A 328 14.68 -1.10 9.98
CA MET A 328 15.71 -0.99 11.01
C MET A 328 15.98 -2.36 11.62
N PRO A 329 17.16 -2.61 12.22
CA PRO A 329 17.41 -3.84 12.95
C PRO A 329 16.29 -4.13 13.97
N GLY A 330 15.69 -5.32 13.88
CA GLY A 330 14.55 -5.72 14.73
C GLY A 330 13.20 -5.11 14.34
N LYS A 331 13.09 -4.40 13.20
CA LYS A 331 11.83 -3.86 12.66
C LYS A 331 11.65 -4.30 11.21
N SER A 332 10.72 -5.21 10.99
CA SER A 332 10.43 -5.81 9.68
C SER A 332 8.93 -6.01 9.48
N LEU A 333 8.53 -6.66 8.39
CA LEU A 333 7.16 -7.06 8.12
C LEU A 333 7.10 -8.50 7.65
N ARG A 334 5.98 -9.14 7.92
CA ARG A 334 5.57 -10.41 7.32
C ARG A 334 4.29 -10.22 6.53
N PHE A 335 4.08 -11.04 5.52
CA PHE A 335 2.97 -10.92 4.58
C PHE A 335 2.22 -12.23 4.49
N ALA A 336 0.96 -12.23 4.94
CA ALA A 336 0.03 -13.32 4.74
C ALA A 336 -0.88 -13.00 3.55
N MET A 337 -0.91 -13.89 2.56
CA MET A 337 -1.88 -13.83 1.46
C MET A 337 -2.96 -14.87 1.75
N LEU A 338 -4.22 -14.44 1.69
CA LEU A 338 -5.35 -15.36 1.82
C LEU A 338 -5.52 -16.22 0.56
N PRO A 339 -6.27 -17.34 0.64
CA PRO A 339 -6.67 -18.09 -0.55
C PRO A 339 -7.46 -17.23 -1.53
N ASP A 340 -7.33 -17.54 -2.83
CA ASP A 340 -7.99 -16.80 -3.91
C ASP A 340 -9.49 -16.58 -3.64
N GLY A 341 -9.90 -15.31 -3.74
CA GLY A 341 -11.30 -14.90 -3.56
C GLY A 341 -11.80 -14.84 -2.12
N GLN A 342 -10.94 -15.00 -1.11
CA GLN A 342 -11.32 -14.85 0.30
C GLN A 342 -10.75 -13.58 0.95
N ASP A 343 -11.55 -12.97 1.82
CA ASP A 343 -11.16 -11.92 2.77
C ASP A 343 -11.02 -12.52 4.20
N PRO A 344 -10.43 -11.79 5.18
CA PRO A 344 -10.26 -12.30 6.53
C PRO A 344 -11.58 -12.63 7.24
N ASP A 345 -12.67 -11.92 6.94
CA ASP A 345 -14.00 -12.21 7.49
C ASP A 345 -14.52 -13.57 6.99
N ASP A 346 -14.47 -13.80 5.68
CA ASP A 346 -14.91 -15.03 5.03
C ASP A 346 -14.09 -16.23 5.51
N LEU A 347 -12.76 -16.09 5.61
CA LEU A 347 -11.89 -17.15 6.13
C LEU A 347 -12.23 -17.48 7.60
N ALA A 348 -12.39 -16.44 8.44
CA ALA A 348 -12.71 -16.63 9.86
C ALA A 348 -14.08 -17.30 10.05
N ARG A 349 -15.08 -16.93 9.23
CA ARG A 349 -16.43 -17.50 9.30
C ARG A 349 -16.52 -18.91 8.76
N ALA A 350 -15.83 -19.22 7.66
CA ALA A 350 -15.89 -20.54 7.03
C ALA A 350 -15.00 -21.57 7.74
N GLY A 351 -13.79 -21.16 8.15
CA GLY A 351 -12.74 -22.05 8.64
C GLY A 351 -12.38 -21.89 10.13
N GLY A 352 -12.92 -20.87 10.80
CA GLY A 352 -12.66 -20.60 12.22
C GLY A 352 -11.22 -20.20 12.51
N SER A 353 -10.86 -20.22 13.80
CA SER A 353 -9.55 -19.80 14.29
C SER A 353 -8.40 -20.63 13.69
N ALA A 354 -8.60 -21.94 13.50
CA ALA A 354 -7.59 -22.84 12.96
C ALA A 354 -7.25 -22.56 11.49
N ALA A 355 -8.21 -22.06 10.69
CA ALA A 355 -7.93 -21.66 9.31
C ALA A 355 -7.11 -20.38 9.25
N VAL A 356 -7.48 -19.39 10.06
CA VAL A 356 -6.73 -18.13 10.20
C VAL A 356 -5.31 -18.40 10.69
N GLU A 357 -5.14 -19.25 11.72
CA GLU A 357 -3.83 -19.59 12.26
C GLU A 357 -2.90 -20.23 11.22
N ARG A 358 -3.42 -21.12 10.37
CA ARG A 358 -2.64 -21.72 9.28
C ARG A 358 -2.14 -20.68 8.29
N VAL A 359 -2.99 -19.72 7.90
CA VAL A 359 -2.59 -18.64 6.99
C VAL A 359 -1.54 -17.75 7.64
N LEU A 360 -1.75 -17.32 8.88
CA LEU A 360 -0.80 -16.46 9.60
C LEU A 360 0.54 -17.16 9.84
N ALA A 361 0.54 -18.47 10.13
CA ALA A 361 1.76 -19.26 10.26
C ALA A 361 2.56 -19.37 8.95
N SER A 362 1.87 -19.29 7.80
CA SER A 362 2.48 -19.27 6.47
C SER A 362 2.93 -17.88 5.99
N ALA A 363 2.77 -16.84 6.83
CA ALA A 363 3.14 -15.48 6.47
C ALA A 363 4.62 -15.40 6.05
N ARG A 364 4.86 -14.85 4.87
CA ARG A 364 6.19 -14.77 4.25
C ARG A 364 6.96 -13.55 4.77
N PRO A 365 8.27 -13.68 5.09
CA PRO A 365 9.14 -12.54 5.35
C PRO A 365 9.14 -11.51 4.21
N LEU A 366 9.40 -10.24 4.52
CA LEU A 366 9.49 -9.16 3.53
C LEU A 366 10.40 -9.48 2.35
N VAL A 367 11.59 -10.06 2.60
CA VAL A 367 12.55 -10.42 1.55
C VAL A 367 11.99 -11.44 0.55
N ASP A 368 11.13 -12.36 1.00
CA ASP A 368 10.50 -13.35 0.12
C ASP A 368 9.45 -12.71 -0.77
N VAL A 369 8.72 -11.72 -0.26
CA VAL A 369 7.75 -10.96 -1.05
C VAL A 369 8.45 -10.05 -2.05
N LEU A 370 9.53 -9.38 -1.65
CA LEU A 370 10.39 -8.62 -2.57
C LEU A 370 10.88 -9.52 -3.70
N TRP A 371 11.42 -10.69 -3.36
CA TRP A 371 11.92 -11.65 -4.34
C TRP A 371 10.83 -12.12 -5.30
N ALA A 372 9.66 -12.52 -4.78
CA ALA A 372 8.53 -12.95 -5.60
C ALA A 372 8.05 -11.84 -6.55
N ARG A 373 7.90 -10.61 -6.06
CA ARG A 373 7.53 -9.44 -6.89
C ARG A 373 8.47 -9.27 -8.08
N GLU A 374 9.78 -9.35 -7.83
CA GLU A 374 10.77 -9.13 -8.89
C GLU A 374 10.85 -10.30 -9.88
N LEU A 375 10.53 -11.53 -9.46
CA LEU A 375 10.40 -12.69 -10.34
C LEU A 375 9.17 -12.61 -11.25
N GLU A 376 8.04 -12.12 -10.72
CA GLU A 376 6.80 -12.00 -11.48
C GLU A 376 6.88 -10.97 -12.61
N ALA A 377 7.87 -10.05 -12.57
CA ALA A 377 8.08 -9.04 -13.60
C ALA A 377 8.56 -9.59 -14.96
N GLY A 378 8.98 -10.87 -15.05
CA GLY A 378 9.27 -11.50 -16.34
C GLY A 378 10.09 -12.80 -16.26
N PRO A 379 10.16 -13.56 -17.37
CA PRO A 379 10.85 -14.86 -17.42
C PRO A 379 12.37 -14.73 -17.22
N LEU A 380 13.02 -15.81 -16.77
CA LEU A 380 14.47 -15.87 -16.47
C LEU A 380 15.26 -16.81 -17.40
N ASP A 381 14.77 -16.99 -18.62
CA ASP A 381 15.27 -17.90 -19.65
C ASP A 381 16.49 -17.37 -20.42
N THR A 382 16.80 -16.07 -20.34
CA THR A 382 18.00 -15.49 -20.97
C THR A 382 18.93 -14.80 -19.97
N PRO A 383 20.25 -14.72 -20.26
CA PRO A 383 21.21 -13.97 -19.44
C PRO A 383 20.81 -12.49 -19.23
N GLU A 384 20.28 -11.82 -20.25
CA GLU A 384 19.85 -10.41 -20.18
C GLU A 384 18.68 -10.25 -19.21
N ARG A 385 17.72 -11.18 -19.24
CA ARG A 385 16.56 -11.16 -18.34
C ARG A 385 16.97 -11.44 -16.89
N ARG A 386 17.94 -12.33 -16.66
CA ARG A 386 18.54 -12.56 -15.35
C ARG A 386 19.31 -11.34 -14.84
N ALA A 387 20.09 -10.69 -15.68
CA ALA A 387 20.78 -9.45 -15.34
C ALA A 387 19.78 -8.32 -15.01
N ALA A 388 18.64 -8.27 -15.71
CA ALA A 388 17.57 -7.32 -15.40
C ALA A 388 16.91 -7.58 -14.04
N LEU A 389 16.69 -8.84 -13.66
CA LEU A 389 16.23 -9.22 -12.31
C LEU A 389 17.21 -8.74 -11.24
N GLU A 390 18.50 -9.07 -11.41
CA GLU A 390 19.55 -8.66 -10.48
C GLU A 390 19.60 -7.13 -10.33
N ARG A 391 19.49 -6.40 -11.43
CA ARG A 391 19.45 -4.93 -11.40
C ARG A 391 18.26 -4.40 -10.58
N ARG A 392 17.04 -4.88 -10.83
CA ARG A 392 15.83 -4.41 -10.10
C ARG A 392 15.89 -4.72 -8.61
N LEU A 393 16.38 -5.90 -8.24
CA LEU A 393 16.59 -6.27 -6.85
C LEU A 393 17.59 -5.32 -6.19
N ARG A 394 18.75 -5.08 -6.83
CA ARG A 394 19.75 -4.13 -6.32
C ARG A 394 19.19 -2.71 -6.19
N GLU A 395 18.42 -2.24 -7.16
CA GLU A 395 17.72 -0.94 -7.13
C GLU A 395 16.79 -0.86 -5.91
N SER A 396 15.97 -1.88 -5.66
CA SER A 396 15.08 -1.95 -4.50
C SER A 396 15.86 -1.92 -3.17
N LEU A 397 17.00 -2.62 -3.09
CA LEU A 397 17.85 -2.62 -1.90
C LEU A 397 18.52 -1.26 -1.63
N THR A 398 18.63 -0.37 -2.62
CA THR A 398 19.16 0.98 -2.39
C THR A 398 18.25 1.83 -1.52
N LEU A 399 16.95 1.52 -1.48
CA LEU A 399 15.96 2.23 -0.69
C LEU A 399 16.18 2.03 0.82
N ILE A 400 16.72 0.89 1.23
CA ILE A 400 17.00 0.60 2.65
C ILE A 400 18.01 1.62 3.18
N ARG A 401 17.64 2.38 4.22
CA ARG A 401 18.50 3.43 4.77
C ARG A 401 19.58 2.88 5.71
N ASP A 402 19.28 1.81 6.45
CA ASP A 402 20.23 1.19 7.37
C ASP A 402 21.29 0.37 6.59
N GLU A 403 22.55 0.76 6.70
CA GLU A 403 23.66 0.14 5.95
C GLU A 403 23.96 -1.30 6.39
N THR A 404 23.72 -1.63 7.67
CA THR A 404 23.94 -2.99 8.18
C THR A 404 22.90 -3.94 7.60
N LEU A 405 21.62 -3.56 7.65
CA LEU A 405 20.54 -4.32 7.02
C LEU A 405 20.72 -4.42 5.52
N LYS A 406 21.04 -3.31 4.84
CA LYS A 406 21.28 -3.31 3.39
C LYS A 406 22.34 -4.33 2.99
N LYS A 407 23.41 -4.46 3.78
CA LYS A 407 24.43 -5.51 3.59
C LYS A 407 23.83 -6.92 3.69
N TYR A 408 23.11 -7.24 4.75
CA TYR A 408 22.52 -8.57 4.93
C TYR A 408 21.47 -8.91 3.85
N TYR A 409 20.63 -7.95 3.46
CA TYR A 409 19.69 -8.12 2.35
C TYR A 409 20.42 -8.40 1.03
N ARG A 410 21.55 -7.71 0.78
CA ARG A 410 22.37 -7.94 -0.41
C ARG A 410 22.94 -9.35 -0.43
N GLU A 411 23.52 -9.80 0.70
CA GLU A 411 24.06 -11.15 0.83
C GLU A 411 22.99 -12.23 0.59
N ASP A 412 21.78 -12.05 1.13
CA ASP A 412 20.65 -12.96 0.91
C ASP A 412 20.22 -13.01 -0.56
N VAL A 413 20.03 -11.84 -1.17
CA VAL A 413 19.66 -11.71 -2.60
C VAL A 413 20.74 -12.32 -3.51
N GLU A 414 22.01 -12.06 -3.26
CA GLU A 414 23.12 -12.64 -4.02
C GLU A 414 23.17 -14.17 -3.89
N SER A 415 22.90 -14.69 -2.70
CA SER A 415 22.81 -16.14 -2.46
C SER A 415 21.68 -16.77 -3.28
N ARG A 416 20.49 -16.14 -3.31
CA ARG A 416 19.34 -16.59 -4.11
C ARG A 416 19.63 -16.53 -5.62
N LEU A 417 20.23 -15.43 -6.10
CA LEU A 417 20.64 -15.29 -7.50
C LEU A 417 21.66 -16.36 -7.91
N ALA A 418 22.61 -16.70 -7.04
CA ALA A 418 23.56 -17.77 -7.28
C ALA A 418 22.88 -19.15 -7.32
N ALA A 419 21.85 -19.39 -6.50
CA ALA A 419 21.09 -20.64 -6.48
C ALA A 419 20.30 -20.88 -7.78
N LEU A 420 19.89 -19.82 -8.49
CA LEU A 420 19.28 -19.92 -9.82
C LEU A 420 20.27 -20.40 -10.91
N ASN A 421 21.57 -20.45 -10.62
CA ASN A 421 22.64 -20.87 -11.54
C ASN A 421 23.61 -21.90 -10.90
N PRO A 422 23.19 -23.17 -10.72
CA PRO A 422 23.99 -24.19 -10.04
C PRO A 422 25.37 -24.43 -10.67
N ASP A 423 25.48 -24.33 -12.00
CA ASP A 423 26.73 -24.58 -12.75
C ASP A 423 27.84 -23.54 -12.46
N SER A 424 27.49 -22.37 -11.92
CA SER A 424 28.45 -21.31 -11.62
C SER A 424 29.31 -21.58 -10.37
N ARG A 425 28.87 -22.48 -9.48
CA ARG A 425 29.63 -22.91 -8.28
C ARG A 425 30.58 -24.07 -8.58
N ALA A 426 30.22 -24.99 -9.48
CA ALA A 426 31.09 -26.10 -9.88
C ALA A 426 32.41 -25.62 -10.52
N ASN A 427 32.39 -24.47 -11.18
CA ASN A 427 33.56 -23.93 -11.88
C ASN A 427 34.49 -23.04 -11.01
N ARG A 428 34.12 -22.78 -9.74
CA ARG A 428 34.93 -21.94 -8.84
C ARG A 428 35.87 -22.75 -7.94
N PHE A 429 35.52 -24.00 -7.63
CA PHE A 429 36.38 -24.91 -6.86
C PHE A 429 37.40 -25.69 -7.70
N ASN A 430 37.30 -25.67 -9.03
CA ASN A 430 38.20 -26.43 -9.91
C ASN A 430 39.33 -25.59 -10.55
N ARG A 431 39.56 -24.36 -10.05
CA ARG A 431 40.56 -23.42 -10.59
C ARG A 431 41.73 -23.14 -9.65
N GLN A 432 41.99 -24.04 -8.70
CA GLN A 432 43.19 -23.98 -7.86
C GLN A 432 43.69 -25.41 -7.57
N GLY A 433 44.32 -26.03 -8.57
CA GLY A 433 45.05 -27.29 -8.37
C GLY A 433 45.40 -28.03 -9.66
N GLY A 434 46.70 -28.05 -10.00
CA GLY A 434 47.29 -29.16 -10.74
C GLY A 434 47.52 -28.94 -12.23
N GLY A 435 48.75 -28.57 -12.59
CA GLY A 435 49.26 -28.69 -13.95
C GLY A 435 49.66 -30.12 -14.33
N SER A 436 49.87 -30.28 -15.64
CA SER A 436 50.63 -31.33 -16.35
C SER A 436 49.88 -32.57 -16.87
N ARG A 437 49.76 -32.60 -18.21
CA ARG A 437 50.01 -33.71 -19.17
C ARG A 437 49.50 -35.12 -18.82
N ARG A 438 48.64 -35.71 -19.69
CA ARG A 438 48.99 -36.53 -20.89
C ARG A 438 47.74 -37.23 -21.46
N ASP A 439 47.81 -37.51 -22.77
CA ASP A 439 46.95 -38.40 -23.57
C ASP A 439 46.46 -39.67 -22.86
N PHE A 440 45.24 -40.11 -23.16
CA PHE A 440 44.93 -41.49 -23.58
C PHE A 440 43.52 -41.59 -24.19
N GLN A 441 43.41 -42.46 -25.22
CA GLN A 441 42.24 -42.74 -26.06
C GLN A 441 41.04 -43.37 -25.33
N ARG A 442 39.83 -42.94 -25.76
CA ARG A 442 38.51 -43.60 -25.95
C ARG A 442 38.09 -44.80 -25.07
N PRO A 443 36.80 -44.85 -24.70
CA PRO A 443 35.80 -45.55 -25.54
C PRO A 443 34.40 -44.87 -25.62
N GLN A 444 33.60 -45.24 -26.63
CA GLN A 444 32.16 -44.88 -26.74
C GLN A 444 31.30 -45.67 -25.72
N PRO A 445 30.08 -45.17 -25.37
CA PRO A 445 28.87 -45.76 -25.97
C PRO A 445 27.68 -44.79 -26.26
N MET A 446 26.90 -45.21 -27.28
CA MET A 446 25.48 -45.00 -27.67
C MET A 446 24.53 -44.27 -26.68
N THR A 447 23.71 -43.27 -27.05
CA THR A 447 22.38 -43.27 -27.72
C THR A 447 21.77 -41.82 -27.59
N PRO A 448 20.52 -41.51 -27.99
CA PRO A 448 19.89 -41.50 -29.30
C PRO A 448 19.63 -40.07 -29.84
N SER A 449 19.53 -39.94 -31.16
CA SER A 449 19.10 -38.71 -31.83
C SER A 449 17.57 -38.56 -31.80
N SER A 450 17.09 -37.51 -31.14
CA SER A 450 15.79 -36.91 -31.42
C SER A 450 15.93 -35.38 -31.43
N ARG A 451 16.63 -34.86 -32.44
CA ARG A 451 16.49 -33.45 -32.82
C ARG A 451 15.27 -33.33 -33.71
N LEU A 452 14.16 -32.88 -33.14
CA LEU A 452 13.09 -32.27 -33.92
C LEU A 452 13.69 -31.00 -34.57
N SER A 453 13.99 -31.08 -35.86
CA SER A 453 14.33 -29.91 -36.66
C SER A 453 13.04 -29.13 -36.94
N VAL A 454 12.87 -27.98 -36.30
CA VAL A 454 11.81 -27.03 -36.65
C VAL A 454 12.15 -26.43 -38.01
N SER A 455 11.22 -26.58 -38.97
CA SER A 455 11.39 -26.09 -40.34
C SER A 455 11.56 -24.56 -40.37
N PRO A 456 12.35 -23.98 -41.30
CA PRO A 456 12.57 -22.52 -41.41
C PRO A 456 11.29 -21.69 -41.59
N LEU A 457 10.17 -22.34 -41.96
CA LEU A 457 8.85 -21.72 -42.06
C LEU A 457 8.13 -21.57 -40.71
N LEU A 458 8.41 -22.42 -39.72
CA LEU A 458 7.88 -22.30 -38.35
C LEU A 458 8.66 -21.28 -37.51
N ALA A 459 9.93 -21.04 -37.84
CA ALA A 459 10.75 -19.98 -37.25
C ALA A 459 10.32 -18.56 -37.67
N ARG A 460 9.39 -18.45 -38.62
CA ARG A 460 8.85 -17.17 -39.13
C ARG A 460 7.38 -16.94 -38.79
N SER A 461 6.77 -17.82 -37.98
CA SER A 461 5.40 -17.60 -37.49
C SER A 461 5.41 -16.62 -36.30
N PRO A 462 4.51 -15.61 -36.27
CA PRO A 462 4.43 -14.65 -35.16
C PRO A 462 4.08 -15.29 -33.81
N LEU A 463 3.69 -16.57 -33.78
CA LEU A 463 3.47 -17.36 -32.57
C LEU A 463 4.76 -17.98 -31.97
N PHE A 464 5.91 -17.91 -32.66
CA PHE A 464 7.19 -18.47 -32.18
C PHE A 464 8.26 -17.41 -31.83
N ALA A 465 7.97 -16.11 -32.02
CA ALA A 465 8.80 -15.00 -31.57
C ALA A 465 8.38 -14.55 -30.15
N GLY A 466 8.77 -15.32 -29.13
CA GLY A 466 8.39 -15.13 -27.72
C GLY A 466 9.00 -13.92 -27.00
N GLY A 467 8.68 -12.72 -27.46
CA GLY A 467 8.64 -11.47 -26.70
C GLY A 467 7.42 -10.70 -27.21
N ALA A 468 6.77 -9.85 -26.40
CA ALA A 468 5.74 -8.96 -26.94
C ALA A 468 6.35 -8.26 -28.17
N ALA A 469 5.90 -8.63 -29.37
CA ALA A 469 6.43 -8.09 -30.59
C ALA A 469 6.18 -6.59 -30.52
N GLU A 470 7.24 -5.79 -30.60
CA GLU A 470 7.12 -4.33 -30.65
C GLU A 470 6.09 -4.00 -31.74
N SER A 471 4.96 -3.41 -31.35
CA SER A 471 3.86 -3.14 -32.27
C SER A 471 4.34 -2.17 -33.34
N PRO A 472 4.18 -2.47 -34.64
CA PRO A 472 4.55 -1.55 -35.71
C PRO A 472 3.87 -0.18 -35.58
N ARG A 473 2.65 -0.14 -35.03
CA ARG A 473 1.91 1.10 -34.72
C ARG A 473 2.58 1.89 -33.59
N GLU A 474 2.97 1.24 -32.50
CA GLU A 474 3.71 1.90 -31.41
C GLU A 474 5.05 2.45 -31.91
N ALA A 475 5.75 1.67 -32.73
CA ALA A 475 7.02 2.05 -33.34
C ALA A 475 6.85 3.27 -34.25
N MET A 476 5.83 3.28 -35.11
CA MET A 476 5.51 4.43 -35.97
C MET A 476 5.23 5.69 -35.16
N ILE A 477 4.33 5.63 -34.15
CA ILE A 477 3.98 6.78 -33.31
C ILE A 477 5.23 7.39 -32.65
N LEU A 478 6.08 6.55 -32.06
CA LEU A 478 7.27 7.01 -31.36
C LEU A 478 8.36 7.51 -32.31
N CYS A 479 8.58 6.83 -33.43
CA CYS A 479 9.55 7.27 -34.43
C CYS A 479 9.13 8.60 -35.07
N THR A 480 7.83 8.87 -35.25
CA THR A 480 7.34 10.19 -35.67
C THR A 480 7.71 11.27 -34.66
N PHE A 481 7.52 11.05 -33.36
CA PHE A 481 7.94 12.02 -32.33
C PHE A 481 9.46 12.20 -32.23
N LEU A 482 10.25 11.15 -32.52
CA LEU A 482 11.71 11.24 -32.58
C LEU A 482 12.21 12.02 -33.80
N MET A 483 11.52 11.89 -34.94
CA MET A 483 11.88 12.57 -36.18
C MET A 483 11.36 14.00 -36.28
N HIS A 484 10.30 14.32 -35.54
CA HIS A 484 9.65 15.63 -35.49
C HIS A 484 9.50 16.11 -34.04
N PRO A 485 10.60 16.51 -33.37
CA PRO A 485 10.58 16.87 -31.94
C PRO A 485 9.62 18.00 -31.57
N GLU A 486 9.29 18.88 -32.52
CA GLU A 486 8.33 19.97 -32.37
C GLU A 486 6.91 19.48 -32.06
N LEU A 487 6.55 18.27 -32.52
CA LEU A 487 5.24 17.67 -32.22
C LEU A 487 5.14 17.22 -30.76
N VAL A 488 6.27 16.96 -30.09
CA VAL A 488 6.28 16.51 -28.70
C VAL A 488 5.65 17.56 -27.79
N GLN A 489 5.96 18.85 -28.00
CA GLN A 489 5.41 19.95 -27.19
C GLN A 489 3.90 20.09 -27.33
N ASN A 490 3.36 19.89 -28.54
CA ASN A 490 1.93 19.99 -28.81
C ASN A 490 1.13 18.76 -28.31
N HIS A 491 1.82 17.65 -28.06
CA HIS A 491 1.20 16.37 -27.71
C HIS A 491 1.72 15.76 -26.40
N VAL A 492 2.32 16.55 -25.50
CA VAL A 492 2.90 16.04 -24.23
C VAL A 492 1.91 15.21 -23.42
N GLU A 493 0.69 15.73 -23.22
CA GLU A 493 -0.36 15.03 -22.47
C GLU A 493 -0.78 13.73 -23.18
N THR A 494 -0.93 13.79 -24.51
CA THR A 494 -1.30 12.63 -25.31
C THR A 494 -0.23 11.54 -25.28
N LEU A 495 1.04 11.95 -25.32
CA LEU A 495 2.21 11.08 -25.23
C LEU A 495 2.38 10.51 -23.82
N ALA A 496 2.09 11.27 -22.76
CA ALA A 496 2.11 10.80 -21.37
C ALA A 496 1.06 9.71 -21.12
N ASP A 497 -0.15 9.91 -21.66
CA ASP A 497 -1.27 8.97 -21.55
C ASP A 497 -1.19 7.78 -22.51
N LEU A 498 -0.20 7.76 -23.42
CA LEU A 498 -0.06 6.69 -24.41
C LEU A 498 0.40 5.39 -23.73
N GLU A 499 -0.50 4.45 -23.48
CA GLU A 499 -0.15 3.14 -22.94
C GLU A 499 0.62 2.28 -23.95
N LEU A 500 1.86 1.90 -23.64
CA LEU A 500 2.73 1.12 -24.51
C LEU A 500 3.04 -0.24 -23.89
N GLU A 501 3.02 -1.32 -24.68
CA GLU A 501 3.26 -2.68 -24.19
C GLU A 501 4.75 -3.02 -24.09
N GLY A 502 5.55 -2.50 -25.03
CA GLY A 502 6.98 -2.76 -25.11
C GLY A 502 7.79 -1.95 -24.09
N ARG A 503 8.68 -2.61 -23.34
CA ARG A 503 9.70 -1.90 -22.55
C ARG A 503 10.54 -0.93 -23.40
N PRO A 504 10.97 -1.29 -24.63
CA PRO A 504 11.75 -0.37 -25.46
C PRO A 504 10.94 0.85 -25.92
N THR A 505 9.65 0.68 -26.25
CA THR A 505 8.75 1.79 -26.61
C THR A 505 8.48 2.71 -25.41
N GLN A 506 8.30 2.15 -24.20
CA GLN A 506 8.19 2.92 -22.96
C GLN A 506 9.44 3.76 -22.64
N MET A 507 10.65 3.21 -22.85
CA MET A 507 11.90 3.93 -22.62
C MET A 507 12.06 5.12 -23.57
N VAL A 508 11.69 4.95 -24.85
CA VAL A 508 11.69 6.04 -25.83
C VAL A 508 10.66 7.12 -25.47
N ARG A 509 9.44 6.72 -25.06
CA ARG A 509 8.41 7.64 -24.57
C ARG A 509 8.89 8.46 -23.36
N SER A 510 9.51 7.82 -22.37
CA SER A 510 10.07 8.53 -21.22
C SER A 510 11.15 9.54 -21.63
N LEU A 511 12.04 9.17 -22.55
CA LEU A 511 13.05 10.09 -23.08
C LEU A 511 12.45 11.32 -23.77
N LEU A 512 11.38 11.13 -24.55
CA LEU A 512 10.64 12.21 -25.21
C LEU A 512 9.96 13.15 -24.20
N LEU A 513 9.31 12.59 -23.17
CA LEU A 513 8.64 13.36 -22.11
C LEU A 513 9.63 14.13 -21.24
N ASP A 514 10.74 13.50 -20.86
CA ASP A 514 11.83 14.17 -20.15
C ASP A 514 12.39 15.32 -21.00
N GLY A 515 12.38 15.17 -22.34
CA GLY A 515 12.76 16.19 -23.31
C GLY A 515 11.89 17.42 -23.22
N ALA A 516 10.58 17.23 -23.34
CA ALA A 516 9.60 18.29 -23.21
C ALA A 516 9.67 19.00 -21.85
N ALA A 517 9.88 18.24 -20.75
CA ALA A 517 9.98 18.80 -19.41
C ALA A 517 11.25 19.64 -19.17
N SER A 518 12.35 19.32 -19.84
CA SER A 518 13.62 20.04 -19.71
C SER A 518 13.67 21.42 -20.38
N GLY A 519 12.66 21.78 -21.20
CA GLY A 519 12.61 23.06 -21.91
C GLY A 519 13.72 23.24 -22.97
N GLU A 520 14.37 22.15 -23.38
CA GLU A 520 15.39 22.15 -24.43
C GLU A 520 14.77 22.49 -25.80
N PRO A 521 15.56 23.05 -26.75
CA PRO A 521 15.10 23.30 -28.10
C PRO A 521 14.62 22.00 -28.77
N ALA A 522 13.43 22.05 -29.38
CA ALA A 522 12.86 20.94 -30.14
C ALA A 522 13.58 20.80 -31.50
N ASP A 523 14.80 20.26 -31.46
CA ASP A 523 15.67 20.05 -32.62
C ASP A 523 16.13 18.60 -32.74
N LEU A 524 16.24 18.13 -33.99
CA LEU A 524 16.68 16.79 -34.35
C LEU A 524 18.10 16.48 -33.85
N THR A 525 19.01 17.46 -33.83
CA THR A 525 20.37 17.23 -33.35
C THR A 525 20.41 17.01 -31.84
N VAL A 526 19.59 17.77 -31.10
CA VAL A 526 19.40 17.63 -29.65
C VAL A 526 18.77 16.27 -29.33
N MET A 527 17.75 15.87 -30.08
CA MET A 527 17.08 14.57 -29.91
C MET A 527 18.03 13.40 -30.13
N LYS A 528 18.86 13.44 -31.18
CA LYS A 528 19.89 12.42 -31.46
C LYS A 528 20.93 12.33 -30.35
N ALA A 529 21.45 13.47 -29.90
CA ALA A 529 22.40 13.51 -28.77
C ALA A 529 21.79 12.93 -27.47
N ARG A 530 20.48 13.12 -27.27
CA ARG A 530 19.74 12.58 -26.12
C ARG A 530 19.60 11.06 -26.20
N LEU A 531 19.23 10.53 -27.37
CA LEU A 531 19.18 9.08 -27.63
C LEU A 531 20.55 8.43 -27.39
N GLU A 532 21.63 9.05 -27.87
CA GLU A 532 23.00 8.56 -27.68
C GLU A 532 23.40 8.54 -26.20
N ARG A 533 23.17 9.64 -25.48
CA ARG A 533 23.49 9.74 -24.04
C ARG A 533 22.71 8.74 -23.20
N ALA A 534 21.47 8.46 -23.58
CA ALA A 534 20.62 7.46 -22.93
C ALA A 534 20.91 6.01 -23.35
N GLY A 535 21.79 5.79 -24.34
CA GLY A 535 22.07 4.46 -24.89
C GLY A 535 20.87 3.85 -25.64
N LEU A 536 19.95 4.69 -26.12
CA LEU A 536 18.71 4.29 -26.79
C LEU A 536 18.78 4.33 -28.32
N THR A 537 19.90 4.74 -28.92
CA THR A 537 20.10 4.71 -30.38
C THR A 537 19.79 3.33 -31.00
N PRO A 538 20.29 2.19 -30.45
CA PRO A 538 19.97 0.88 -31.02
C PRO A 538 18.51 0.48 -30.87
N VAL A 539 17.77 1.08 -29.93
CA VAL A 539 16.33 0.88 -29.76
C VAL A 539 15.57 1.68 -30.80
N ALA A 540 15.92 2.96 -30.99
CA ALA A 540 15.33 3.82 -32.02
C ALA A 540 15.53 3.23 -33.43
N ASP A 541 16.70 2.65 -33.72
CA ASP A 541 16.97 2.00 -35.01
C ASP A 541 16.08 0.77 -35.23
N ARG A 542 15.85 -0.05 -34.18
CA ARG A 542 14.96 -1.21 -34.28
C ARG A 542 13.50 -0.80 -34.45
N LEU A 543 13.02 0.19 -33.69
CA LEU A 543 11.66 0.70 -33.85
C LEU A 543 11.47 1.29 -35.26
N THR A 544 12.45 2.03 -35.76
CA THR A 544 12.42 2.56 -37.13
C THR A 544 12.35 1.45 -38.18
N ALA A 545 13.02 0.32 -37.95
CA ALA A 545 12.95 -0.85 -38.84
C ALA A 545 11.58 -1.54 -38.84
N LEU A 546 10.79 -1.39 -37.77
CA LEU A 546 9.44 -1.94 -37.64
C LEU A 546 8.35 -1.06 -38.27
N VAL A 547 8.66 0.20 -38.60
CA VAL A 547 7.69 1.09 -39.26
C VAL A 547 7.37 0.56 -40.66
N HIS A 548 6.08 0.39 -40.91
CA HIS A 548 5.55 -0.11 -42.18
C HIS A 548 6.03 0.75 -43.35
N PRO A 549 6.37 0.14 -44.51
CA PRO A 549 6.80 0.90 -45.69
C PRO A 549 5.83 2.00 -46.11
N GLY A 550 4.52 1.78 -45.95
CA GLY A 550 3.46 2.75 -46.24
C GLY A 550 3.46 3.99 -45.33
N ASP A 551 4.06 3.90 -44.14
CA ASP A 551 4.07 4.95 -43.12
C ASP A 551 5.42 5.66 -42.98
N ARG A 552 6.45 5.20 -43.70
CA ARG A 552 7.81 5.78 -43.63
C ARG A 552 7.88 7.24 -44.07
N TRP A 553 6.91 7.72 -44.85
CA TRP A 553 6.80 9.14 -45.19
C TRP A 553 6.63 10.02 -43.94
N MET A 554 6.08 9.49 -42.84
CA MET A 554 5.96 10.20 -41.56
C MET A 554 7.31 10.38 -40.86
N LEU A 555 8.35 9.66 -41.29
CA LEU A 555 9.71 9.78 -40.76
C LEU A 555 10.60 10.71 -41.61
N ASP A 556 10.07 11.26 -42.70
CA ASP A 556 10.77 12.24 -43.52
C ASP A 556 10.82 13.59 -42.79
N PRO A 557 12.01 14.17 -42.50
CA PRO A 557 12.15 15.49 -41.88
C PRO A 557 11.47 16.64 -42.66
N HIS A 558 11.07 16.42 -43.90
CA HIS A 558 10.37 17.38 -44.76
C HIS A 558 8.91 17.00 -45.05
N ALA A 559 8.32 16.10 -44.26
CA ALA A 559 6.91 15.75 -44.37
C ALA A 559 5.99 16.98 -44.21
N ASP A 560 4.87 16.99 -44.92
CA ASP A 560 3.85 18.05 -44.77
C ASP A 560 3.29 18.06 -43.32
N PRO A 561 3.42 19.17 -42.57
CA PRO A 561 3.08 19.19 -41.15
C PRO A 561 1.60 18.90 -40.84
N LEU A 562 0.68 19.37 -41.69
CA LEU A 562 -0.76 19.17 -41.51
C LEU A 562 -1.12 17.70 -41.72
N ARG A 563 -0.64 17.11 -42.81
CA ARG A 563 -0.84 15.69 -43.11
C ARG A 563 -0.22 14.78 -42.05
N LEU A 564 0.95 15.15 -41.53
CA LEU A 564 1.66 14.42 -40.48
C LEU A 564 0.88 14.41 -39.17
N GLU A 565 0.36 15.56 -38.75
CA GLU A 565 -0.40 15.68 -37.50
C GLU A 565 -1.72 14.88 -37.57
N ASP A 566 -2.43 14.93 -38.70
CA ASP A 566 -3.66 14.16 -38.91
C ASP A 566 -3.39 12.64 -38.85
N ALA A 567 -2.34 12.16 -39.53
CA ALA A 567 -1.94 10.76 -39.51
C ALA A 567 -1.54 10.30 -38.11
N LEU A 568 -0.80 11.13 -37.36
CA LEU A 568 -0.41 10.85 -35.98
C LEU A 568 -1.61 10.76 -35.04
N ARG A 569 -2.58 11.69 -35.16
CA ARG A 569 -3.83 11.67 -34.38
C ARG A 569 -4.66 10.41 -34.65
N GLN A 570 -4.76 10.01 -35.93
CA GLN A 570 -5.45 8.79 -36.33
C GLN A 570 -4.78 7.54 -35.75
N ALA A 571 -3.46 7.45 -35.84
CA ALA A 571 -2.69 6.34 -35.28
C ALA A 571 -2.86 6.19 -33.75
N ILE A 572 -2.80 7.30 -33.01
CA ILE A 572 -3.00 7.31 -31.55
C ILE A 572 -4.44 6.89 -31.19
N THR A 573 -5.43 7.34 -31.96
CA THR A 573 -6.83 6.98 -31.74
C THR A 573 -7.06 5.49 -31.94
N LEU A 574 -6.53 4.93 -33.03
CA LEU A 574 -6.60 3.50 -33.30
C LEU A 574 -5.87 2.70 -32.21
N HIS A 575 -4.72 3.17 -31.73
CA HIS A 575 -3.97 2.56 -30.63
C HIS A 575 -4.79 2.46 -29.34
N ARG A 576 -5.38 3.58 -28.90
CA ARG A 576 -6.23 3.62 -27.70
C ARG A 576 -7.44 2.69 -27.84
N ARG A 577 -8.10 2.70 -29.01
CA ARG A 577 -9.25 1.82 -29.28
C ARG A 577 -8.86 0.34 -29.23
N ALA A 578 -7.75 -0.05 -29.84
CA ALA A 578 -7.25 -1.42 -29.78
C ALA A 578 -6.98 -1.86 -28.33
N ARG A 579 -6.37 -0.99 -27.51
CA ARG A 579 -6.08 -1.28 -26.10
C ARG A 579 -7.35 -1.48 -25.27
N THR A 580 -8.36 -0.63 -25.44
CA THR A 580 -9.66 -0.79 -24.79
C THR A 580 -10.29 -2.13 -25.16
N LEU A 581 -10.30 -2.47 -26.46
CA LEU A 581 -10.87 -3.73 -26.95
C LEU A 581 -10.10 -4.96 -26.43
N HIS A 582 -8.78 -4.93 -26.32
CA HIS A 582 -8.01 -6.01 -25.70
C HIS A 582 -8.30 -6.16 -24.19
N SER A 583 -8.62 -5.05 -23.49
CA SER A 583 -9.07 -5.11 -22.11
C SER A 583 -10.46 -5.71 -21.98
N GLU A 584 -11.39 -5.29 -22.85
CA GLU A 584 -12.75 -5.85 -22.92
C GLU A 584 -12.74 -7.32 -23.33
N LEU A 585 -11.83 -7.74 -24.22
CA LEU A 585 -11.69 -9.12 -24.66
C LEU A 585 -11.33 -10.02 -23.47
N ARG A 586 -10.35 -9.61 -22.67
CA ARG A 586 -9.96 -10.32 -21.44
C ARG A 586 -11.08 -10.33 -20.40
N ALA A 587 -11.92 -9.31 -20.37
CA ALA A 587 -13.09 -9.27 -19.48
C ALA A 587 -14.17 -10.24 -19.95
N ALA A 588 -14.44 -10.29 -21.26
CA ALA A 588 -15.39 -11.22 -21.88
C ALA A 588 -14.93 -12.69 -21.75
N GLU A 589 -13.63 -12.97 -21.93
CA GLU A 589 -13.05 -14.30 -21.72
C GLU A 589 -13.20 -14.78 -20.28
N ARG A 590 -13.00 -13.89 -19.30
CA ARG A 590 -13.20 -14.20 -17.89
C ARG A 590 -14.67 -14.42 -17.56
N ALA A 591 -15.56 -13.56 -18.04
CA ALA A 591 -16.99 -13.71 -17.82
C ALA A 591 -17.52 -15.04 -18.39
N LEU A 592 -17.05 -15.45 -19.57
CA LEU A 592 -17.39 -16.75 -20.15
C LEU A 592 -16.79 -17.93 -19.37
N ALA A 593 -15.59 -17.77 -18.79
CA ALA A 593 -14.97 -18.79 -17.94
C ALA A 593 -15.66 -18.94 -16.56
N GLU A 594 -16.24 -17.85 -16.05
CA GLU A 594 -16.99 -17.82 -14.78
C GLU A 594 -18.42 -18.33 -14.95
N GLU A 595 -19.12 -17.90 -16.01
CA GLU A 595 -20.45 -18.36 -16.38
C GLU A 595 -20.53 -18.65 -17.89
N ASP A 596 -20.65 -19.93 -18.22
CA ASP A 596 -20.84 -20.39 -19.60
C ASP A 596 -22.30 -20.19 -20.04
N ASN A 597 -22.61 -18.98 -20.52
CA ASN A 597 -23.93 -18.59 -21.01
C ASN A 597 -23.88 -17.91 -22.39
N GLU A 598 -25.02 -17.90 -23.09
CA GLU A 598 -25.13 -17.39 -24.46
C GLU A 598 -24.84 -15.89 -24.57
N ALA A 599 -25.09 -15.12 -23.50
CA ALA A 599 -24.82 -13.69 -23.45
C ALA A 599 -23.31 -13.38 -23.39
N ASN A 600 -22.55 -14.13 -22.58
CA ASN A 600 -21.09 -13.98 -22.46
C ASN A 600 -20.39 -14.44 -23.75
N LEU A 601 -20.90 -15.49 -24.41
CA LEU A 601 -20.39 -15.94 -25.70
C LEU A 601 -20.66 -14.90 -26.82
N ALA A 602 -21.84 -14.28 -26.83
CA ALA A 602 -22.17 -13.21 -27.77
C ALA A 602 -21.29 -11.97 -27.54
N TRP A 603 -21.05 -11.59 -26.29
CA TRP A 603 -20.15 -10.49 -25.94
C TRP A 603 -18.71 -10.75 -26.38
N LEU A 604 -18.18 -11.95 -26.14
CA LEU A 604 -16.84 -12.33 -26.60
C LEU A 604 -16.70 -12.21 -28.13
N ARG A 605 -17.69 -12.72 -28.88
CA ARG A 605 -17.70 -12.64 -30.35
C ARG A 605 -17.77 -11.20 -30.85
N GLU A 606 -18.56 -10.34 -30.20
CA GLU A 606 -18.67 -8.93 -30.56
C GLU A 606 -17.33 -8.21 -30.38
N VAL A 607 -16.66 -8.41 -29.25
CA VAL A 607 -15.34 -7.79 -29.00
C VAL A 607 -14.29 -8.32 -29.98
N GLN A 608 -14.29 -9.61 -30.30
CA GLN A 608 -13.41 -10.21 -31.32
C GLN A 608 -13.65 -9.60 -32.72
N ASN A 609 -14.92 -9.40 -33.11
CA ASN A 609 -15.26 -8.76 -34.39
C ASN A 609 -14.78 -7.31 -34.44
N GLN A 610 -15.00 -6.53 -33.38
CA GLN A 610 -14.53 -5.16 -33.30
C GLN A 610 -13.00 -5.06 -33.34
N LEU A 611 -12.30 -5.99 -32.70
CA LEU A 611 -10.84 -6.05 -32.74
C LEU A 611 -10.32 -6.36 -34.16
N SER A 612 -10.93 -7.33 -34.83
CA SER A 612 -10.60 -7.67 -36.23
C SER A 612 -10.86 -6.51 -37.19
N SER A 613 -11.86 -5.66 -36.91
CA SER A 613 -12.11 -4.44 -37.68
C SER A 613 -11.04 -3.36 -37.45
N VAL A 614 -10.48 -3.27 -36.23
CA VAL A 614 -9.39 -2.34 -35.92
C VAL A 614 -8.07 -2.81 -36.54
N GLU A 615 -7.81 -4.12 -36.56
CA GLU A 615 -6.68 -4.74 -37.26
C GLU A 615 -6.84 -4.65 -38.80
N GLY A 616 -8.06 -4.82 -39.31
CA GLY A 616 -8.38 -4.64 -40.73
C GLY A 616 -8.17 -3.19 -41.21
N ALA A 617 -8.47 -2.21 -40.37
CA ALA A 617 -8.15 -0.81 -40.64
C ALA A 617 -6.63 -0.53 -40.68
N GLU A 618 -5.80 -1.39 -40.05
CA GLU A 618 -4.34 -1.36 -40.25
C GLU A 618 -3.93 -1.96 -41.59
N ALA A 619 -4.55 -3.06 -42.00
CA ALA A 619 -4.26 -3.73 -43.27
C ALA A 619 -4.74 -2.92 -44.49
N ASP A 620 -5.80 -2.11 -44.37
CA ASP A 620 -6.22 -1.21 -45.44
C ASP A 620 -5.24 -0.04 -45.62
N MET A 621 -4.55 0.40 -44.54
CA MET A 621 -3.41 1.33 -44.64
C MET A 621 -2.20 0.68 -45.33
N ASP A 622 -2.03 -0.64 -45.26
CA ASP A 622 -1.01 -1.39 -46.03
C ASP A 622 -1.28 -1.40 -47.56
N SER A 623 -2.52 -1.16 -47.99
CA SER A 623 -2.95 -1.32 -49.39
C SER A 623 -2.92 -0.04 -50.25
N GLY A 624 -2.38 1.07 -49.73
CA GLY A 624 -2.32 2.38 -50.37
C GLY A 624 -1.47 2.47 -51.64
N GLY A 625 -1.89 1.78 -52.70
CA GLY A 625 -1.58 2.09 -54.08
C GLY A 625 -2.40 3.30 -54.54
N LEU A 626 -1.70 4.27 -55.14
CA LEU A 626 -2.19 5.44 -55.88
C LEU A 626 -3.65 5.32 -56.38
N PRO A 627 -4.54 6.30 -56.09
CA PRO A 627 -5.71 6.48 -56.94
C PRO A 627 -5.25 6.99 -58.30
N GLY A 628 -5.39 6.13 -59.32
CA GLY A 628 -5.31 6.51 -60.72
C GLY A 628 -6.29 7.65 -61.02
N GLY A 629 -5.85 8.58 -61.86
CA GLY A 629 -6.51 9.86 -62.06
C GLY A 629 -7.89 9.79 -62.72
N HIS A 630 -8.59 10.91 -62.54
CA HIS A 630 -9.44 11.54 -63.54
C HIS A 630 -9.22 13.05 -63.48
#